data_AF-A0A933VXS2-F1
#
_entry.id   AF-A0A933VXS2-F1
#
_cell.length_a   1.000
_cell.length_b   1.000
_cell.length_c   1.000
_cell.angle_alpha   90.00
_cell.angle_beta   90.00
_cell.angle_gamma   90.00
#
_symmetry.space_group_name_H-M   'P 1'
#
loop_
_entity.id
_entity.type
_entity.pdbx_description
1 polymer ?
#
loop_
_entity_poly.entity_id
_entity_poly.type
_entity_poly.pdbx_seq_one_letter_code
_entity_poly.pdbx_strand_id
1 'polypeptide(L)'
;MENADLFPLAFKSPRQRQEFYSPKLDARLFWIIGLIALWVSRKHGLAPELTDVYRTGEEQRRIYPNEPTRRSVHQFWRGCDIVARGLNAAAHAEIRDFVNRLFHYGKPGHETCIYHDVGKGWHLHVQVK
;
A
#
# COMPACT_ATOMS: atom_id res chain seq x y z
N MET A 1 -9.94 -24.46 8.34
CA MET A 1 -9.81 -24.10 6.91
C MET A 1 -9.01 -22.82 6.85
N GLU A 2 -7.80 -22.85 6.31
CA GLU A 2 -7.10 -21.61 5.98
C GLU A 2 -7.92 -20.93 4.89
N ASN A 3 -8.48 -19.76 5.18
CA ASN A 3 -9.12 -18.95 4.16
C ASN A 3 -8.05 -18.60 3.14
N ALA A 4 -8.22 -19.09 1.91
CA ALA A 4 -7.40 -18.71 0.79
C ALA A 4 -7.44 -17.19 0.62
N ASP A 5 -6.29 -16.60 0.34
CA ASP A 5 -6.21 -15.17 0.07
C ASP A 5 -7.02 -14.82 -1.18
N LEU A 6 -7.80 -13.74 -1.10
CA LEU A 6 -8.68 -13.32 -2.21
C LEU A 6 -7.87 -12.80 -3.41
N PHE A 7 -6.65 -12.31 -3.16
CA PHE A 7 -5.77 -11.71 -4.15
C PHE A 7 -4.42 -12.40 -4.17
N PRO A 8 -3.69 -12.37 -5.31
CA PRO A 8 -2.32 -12.86 -5.40
C PRO A 8 -1.36 -11.88 -4.71
N LEU A 9 -1.43 -11.80 -3.38
CA LEU A 9 -0.64 -10.92 -2.52
C LEU A 9 0.31 -11.73 -1.64
N ALA A 10 1.54 -11.27 -1.53
CA ALA A 10 2.42 -11.66 -0.44
C ALA A 10 2.27 -10.68 0.72
N PHE A 11 2.61 -11.12 1.94
CA PHE A 11 2.57 -10.27 3.12
C PHE A 11 3.91 -10.35 3.85
N LYS A 12 4.45 -9.19 4.23
CA LYS A 12 5.71 -9.10 4.98
C LYS A 12 5.65 -9.85 6.31
N SER A 13 4.47 -9.93 6.94
CA SER A 13 4.26 -10.71 8.15
C SER A 13 2.79 -11.11 8.33
N PRO A 14 2.49 -12.06 9.24
CA PRO A 14 1.12 -12.40 9.61
C PRO A 14 0.29 -11.20 10.10
N ARG A 15 0.93 -10.20 10.73
CA ARG A 15 0.27 -8.97 11.17
C ARG A 15 -0.28 -8.19 9.98
N GLN A 16 0.51 -7.95 8.93
CA GLN A 16 0.04 -7.23 7.74
C GLN A 16 -1.12 -7.96 7.06
N ARG A 17 -1.10 -9.30 7.04
CA ARG A 17 -2.23 -10.09 6.53
C ARG A 17 -3.50 -9.86 7.35
N GLN A 18 -3.41 -9.95 8.67
CA GLN A 18 -4.56 -9.71 9.55
C GLN A 18 -5.10 -8.28 9.44
N GLU A 19 -4.22 -7.29 9.33
CA GLU A 19 -4.59 -5.88 9.14
C GLU A 19 -5.28 -5.67 7.80
N PHE A 20 -4.78 -6.27 6.71
CA PHE A 20 -5.36 -6.12 5.39
C PHE A 20 -6.79 -6.67 5.28
N TYR A 21 -7.09 -7.77 5.97
CA TYR A 21 -8.43 -8.33 6.02
C TYR A 21 -9.27 -7.81 7.21
N SER A 22 -8.79 -6.78 7.90
CA SER A 22 -9.52 -6.18 9.01
C SER A 22 -10.74 -5.42 8.48
N PRO A 23 -11.91 -5.50 9.15
CA PRO A 23 -13.06 -4.64 8.83
C PRO A 23 -12.77 -3.15 9.10
N LYS A 24 -11.64 -2.81 9.74
CA LYS A 24 -11.20 -1.43 9.94
C LYS A 24 -10.56 -0.82 8.70
N LEU A 25 -10.02 -1.65 7.79
CA LEU A 25 -9.42 -1.16 6.55
C LEU A 25 -10.48 -0.46 5.70
N ASP A 26 -10.14 0.70 5.13
CA ASP A 26 -11.03 1.35 4.18
C ASP A 26 -11.31 0.42 2.98
N ALA A 27 -12.59 0.18 2.70
CA ALA A 27 -13.00 -0.76 1.65
C ALA A 27 -12.47 -0.36 0.26
N ARG A 28 -12.30 0.94 -0.02
CA ARG A 28 -11.72 1.39 -1.30
C ARG A 28 -10.25 0.99 -1.39
N LEU A 29 -9.52 1.15 -0.28
CA LEU A 29 -8.11 0.77 -0.21
C LEU A 29 -7.93 -0.73 -0.40
N PHE A 30 -8.80 -1.56 0.22
CA PHE A 30 -8.82 -3.01 -0.01
C PHE A 30 -8.92 -3.36 -1.50
N TRP A 31 -9.89 -2.75 -2.21
CA TRP A 31 -10.08 -3.01 -3.64
C TRP A 31 -8.96 -2.47 -4.53
N ILE A 32 -8.40 -1.29 -4.22
CA ILE A 32 -7.27 -0.73 -4.97
C ILE A 32 -6.05 -1.64 -4.85
N ILE A 33 -5.73 -2.11 -3.65
CA ILE A 33 -4.62 -3.03 -3.42
C ILE A 33 -4.86 -4.37 -4.13
N GLY A 34 -6.09 -4.91 -4.07
CA GLY A 34 -6.48 -6.09 -4.82
C GLY A 34 -6.32 -5.94 -6.33
N LEU A 35 -6.70 -4.78 -6.89
CA LEU A 35 -6.51 -4.47 -8.30
C LEU A 35 -5.02 -4.42 -8.67
N ILE A 36 -4.18 -3.76 -7.86
CA ILE A 36 -2.73 -3.72 -8.07
C ILE A 36 -2.18 -5.15 -8.08
N ALA A 37 -2.56 -5.98 -7.11
CA ALA A 37 -2.11 -7.37 -7.02
C ALA A 37 -2.48 -8.18 -8.28
N LEU A 38 -3.74 -8.09 -8.72
CA LEU A 38 -4.20 -8.76 -9.93
C LEU A 38 -3.50 -8.27 -11.18
N TRP A 39 -3.27 -6.96 -11.30
CA TRP A 39 -2.56 -6.37 -12.43
C TRP A 39 -1.10 -6.84 -12.48
N VAL A 40 -0.38 -6.77 -11.36
CA VAL A 40 1.02 -7.21 -11.27
C VAL A 40 1.13 -8.70 -11.55
N SER A 41 0.24 -9.51 -10.97
CA SER A 41 0.20 -10.96 -11.18
C SER A 41 -0.06 -11.31 -12.65
N ARG A 42 -1.04 -10.67 -13.30
CA ARG A 42 -1.34 -10.95 -14.71
C ARG A 42 -0.26 -10.46 -15.65
N LYS A 43 0.31 -9.28 -15.41
CA LYS A 43 1.27 -8.66 -16.33
C LYS A 43 2.69 -9.21 -16.17
N HIS A 44 3.07 -9.54 -14.94
CA HIS A 44 4.46 -9.89 -14.60
C HIS A 44 4.62 -11.29 -13.99
N GLY A 45 3.53 -12.00 -13.68
CA GLY A 45 3.61 -13.32 -13.04
C GLY A 45 4.08 -13.26 -11.57
N LEU A 46 3.97 -12.11 -10.92
CA LEU A 46 4.48 -11.87 -9.56
C LEU A 46 3.34 -11.56 -8.59
N ALA A 47 3.52 -11.94 -7.32
CA ALA A 47 2.67 -11.47 -6.23
C ALA A 47 3.37 -10.29 -5.54
N PRO A 48 2.83 -9.06 -5.59
CA PRO A 48 3.42 -7.96 -4.85
C PRO A 48 3.24 -8.16 -3.34
N GLU A 49 4.17 -7.64 -2.55
CA GLU A 49 4.22 -7.79 -1.11
C GLU A 49 3.67 -6.55 -0.40
N LEU A 50 2.69 -6.75 0.46
CA LEU A 50 2.18 -5.72 1.36
C LEU A 50 3.08 -5.61 2.60
N THR A 51 3.63 -4.43 2.82
CA THR A 51 4.71 -4.19 3.81
C THR A 51 4.28 -3.37 5.01
N ASP A 52 3.28 -2.51 4.85
CA ASP A 52 2.67 -1.73 5.93
C ASP A 52 1.18 -1.49 5.62
N VAL A 53 0.34 -1.50 6.65
CA VAL A 53 -1.11 -1.27 6.56
C VAL A 53 -1.52 -0.34 7.69
N TYR A 54 -1.54 -0.85 8.93
CA TYR A 54 -1.87 -0.04 10.09
C TYR A 54 -0.62 0.31 10.89
N ARG A 55 -0.47 1.60 11.14
CA ARG A 55 0.63 2.16 11.92
C ARG A 55 0.08 2.78 13.20
N THR A 56 0.59 2.34 14.34
CA THR A 56 0.24 2.94 15.63
C THR A 56 0.84 4.35 15.76
N GLY A 57 0.32 5.13 16.72
CA GLY A 57 0.92 6.43 17.07
C GLY A 57 2.35 6.32 17.58
N GLU A 58 2.69 5.25 18.26
CA GLU A 58 4.05 5.01 18.73
C GLU A 58 5.00 4.69 17.57
N GLU A 59 4.61 3.80 16.65
CA GLU A 59 5.38 3.49 15.45
C GLU A 59 5.61 4.75 14.59
N GLN A 60 4.56 5.57 14.41
CA GLN A 60 4.68 6.84 13.66
C GLN A 60 5.70 7.80 14.31
N ARG A 61 5.70 7.93 15.65
CA ARG A 61 6.69 8.75 16.37
C ARG A 61 8.11 8.19 16.28
N ARG A 62 8.27 6.87 16.22
CA ARG A 62 9.60 6.26 16.02
C ARG A 62 10.16 6.55 14.63
N ILE A 63 9.30 6.68 13.61
CA ILE A 63 9.72 7.05 12.24
C ILE A 63 10.03 8.56 12.16
N TYR A 64 9.22 9.40 12.81
CA TYR A 64 9.37 10.86 12.80
C TYR A 64 9.55 11.41 14.22
N PRO A 65 10.71 11.14 14.88
CA PRO A 65 10.92 11.52 16.28
C PRO A 65 10.88 13.04 16.51
N ASN A 66 11.24 13.82 15.49
CA ASN A 66 11.29 15.28 15.55
C ASN A 66 9.94 15.95 15.20
N GLU A 67 8.91 15.18 14.82
CA GLU A 67 7.59 15.69 14.44
C GLU A 67 6.47 14.95 15.19
N PRO A 68 6.34 15.11 16.52
CA PRO A 68 5.47 14.28 17.36
C PRO A 68 3.97 14.42 17.05
N THR A 69 3.57 15.52 16.41
CA THR A 69 2.19 15.79 15.98
C THR A 69 1.88 15.25 14.58
N ARG A 70 2.90 14.81 13.83
CA ARG A 70 2.74 14.32 12.46
C ARG A 70 1.86 13.08 12.43
N ARG A 71 0.76 13.17 11.69
CA ARG A 71 -0.15 12.06 11.46
C ARG A 71 0.10 11.42 10.09
N SER A 72 -0.20 10.13 10.00
CA SER A 72 -0.12 9.34 8.77
C SER A 72 -1.47 8.70 8.47
N VAL A 73 -1.80 8.57 7.18
CA VAL A 73 -3.02 7.88 6.71
C VAL A 73 -3.10 6.43 7.19
N HIS A 74 -1.96 5.78 7.44
CA HIS A 74 -1.89 4.44 8.03
C HIS A 74 -2.51 4.39 9.44
N GLN A 75 -2.42 5.48 10.21
CA GLN A 75 -3.03 5.53 11.56
C GLN A 75 -4.55 5.55 11.50
N PHE A 76 -5.12 5.87 10.34
CA PHE A 76 -6.55 5.96 10.09
C PHE A 76 -7.07 4.82 9.21
N TRP A 77 -6.28 3.76 8.98
CA TRP A 77 -6.65 2.64 8.11
C TRP A 77 -6.94 3.06 6.65
N ARG A 78 -6.27 4.14 6.21
CA ARG A 78 -6.43 4.75 4.88
C ARG A 78 -5.13 4.80 4.09
N GLY A 79 -4.10 4.04 4.51
CA GLY A 79 -2.82 3.92 3.81
C GLY A 79 -2.32 2.48 3.80
N CYS A 80 -1.68 2.08 2.71
CA CYS A 80 -1.00 0.80 2.54
C CYS A 80 0.31 1.01 1.77
N ASP A 81 1.39 0.35 2.20
CA ASP A 81 2.67 0.34 1.47
C ASP A 81 2.86 -1.03 0.81
N ILE A 82 3.05 -1.04 -0.50
CA ILE A 82 3.21 -2.26 -1.31
C ILE A 82 4.48 -2.20 -2.17
N VAL A 83 5.15 -3.33 -2.33
CA VAL A 83 6.34 -3.47 -3.18
C VAL A 83 6.20 -4.64 -4.15
N ALA A 84 6.48 -4.40 -5.43
CA ALA A 84 6.58 -5.45 -6.43
C ALA A 84 8.05 -5.85 -6.61
N ARG A 85 8.55 -6.73 -5.74
CA ARG A 85 9.96 -7.16 -5.76
C ARG A 85 10.28 -7.78 -7.12
N GLY A 86 11.44 -7.43 -7.68
CA GLY A 86 11.88 -7.87 -9.01
C GLY A 86 11.44 -6.95 -10.15
N LEU A 87 10.56 -5.97 -9.90
CA LEU A 87 10.26 -4.91 -10.86
C LEU A 87 11.19 -3.71 -10.69
N ASN A 88 11.51 -3.05 -11.81
CA ASN A 88 12.32 -1.84 -11.81
C ASN A 88 11.48 -0.58 -11.51
N ALA A 89 12.16 0.57 -11.47
CA ALA A 89 11.56 1.88 -11.26
C ALA A 89 10.43 2.21 -12.25
N ALA A 90 10.65 1.95 -13.53
CA ALA A 90 9.69 2.27 -14.59
C ALA A 90 8.38 1.48 -14.43
N ALA A 91 8.45 0.20 -14.08
CA ALA A 91 7.27 -0.62 -13.82
C ALA A 91 6.49 -0.14 -12.59
N HIS A 92 7.16 0.30 -11.52
CA HIS A 92 6.47 0.90 -10.38
C HIS A 92 5.79 2.22 -10.74
N ALA A 93 6.43 3.07 -11.55
CA ALA A 93 5.82 4.28 -12.07
C ALA A 93 4.58 3.98 -12.94
N GLU A 94 4.63 2.94 -13.75
CA GLU A 94 3.46 2.51 -14.54
C GLU A 94 2.29 2.07 -13.64
N ILE A 95 2.56 1.32 -12.57
CA ILE A 95 1.52 0.94 -11.59
C ILE A 95 0.92 2.19 -10.94
N ARG A 96 1.76 3.14 -10.53
CA ARG A 96 1.32 4.43 -9.97
C ARG A 96 0.38 5.14 -10.94
N ASP A 97 0.79 5.30 -12.19
CA ASP A 97 0.03 6.03 -13.21
C ASP A 97 -1.29 5.34 -13.53
N PHE A 98 -1.28 4.00 -13.62
CA PHE A 98 -2.49 3.22 -13.78
C PHE A 98 -3.49 3.44 -12.63
N VAL A 99 -3.02 3.39 -11.38
CA VAL A 99 -3.88 3.59 -10.21
C VAL A 99 -4.41 5.02 -10.15
N ASN A 100 -3.56 6.04 -10.32
CA ASN A 100 -3.95 7.44 -10.25
C ASN A 100 -4.89 7.85 -11.40
N ARG A 101 -4.83 7.16 -12.55
CA ARG A 101 -5.78 7.36 -13.65
C ARG A 101 -7.18 6.84 -13.31
N LEU A 102 -7.28 5.77 -12.52
CA LEU A 102 -8.56 5.15 -12.17
C LEU A 102 -9.16 5.69 -10.88
N PHE A 103 -8.32 6.08 -9.93
CA PHE A 103 -8.74 6.47 -8.59
C PHE A 103 -8.15 7.83 -8.23
N HIS A 104 -9.03 8.82 -8.08
CA HIS A 104 -8.64 10.15 -7.63
C HIS A 104 -8.72 10.24 -6.10
N TYR A 105 -7.69 10.79 -5.46
CA TYR A 105 -7.67 10.98 -4.00
C TYR A 105 -8.74 11.99 -3.53
N GLY A 106 -9.12 12.94 -4.39
CA GLY A 106 -10.16 13.94 -4.08
C GLY A 106 -9.67 15.17 -3.32
N LYS A 107 -8.35 15.44 -3.34
CA LYS A 107 -7.75 16.69 -2.87
C LYS A 107 -6.67 17.16 -3.87
N PRO A 108 -6.67 18.44 -4.29
CA PRO A 108 -5.63 18.97 -5.17
C PRO A 108 -4.22 18.68 -4.65
N GLY A 109 -3.32 18.29 -5.55
CA GLY A 109 -1.92 17.97 -5.25
C GLY A 109 -1.70 16.70 -4.43
N HIS A 110 -2.73 15.86 -4.23
CA HIS A 110 -2.60 14.57 -3.55
C HIS A 110 -2.94 13.44 -4.52
N GLU A 111 -2.13 12.40 -4.50
CA GLU A 111 -2.27 11.21 -5.33
C GLU A 111 -2.75 10.02 -4.50
N THR A 112 -3.52 9.13 -5.13
CA THR A 112 -3.97 7.88 -4.52
C THR A 112 -2.82 6.90 -4.40
N CYS A 113 -1.92 6.88 -5.38
CA CYS A 113 -0.71 6.06 -5.37
C CYS A 113 0.49 6.98 -5.54
N ILE A 114 1.42 6.92 -4.59
CA ILE A 114 2.66 7.68 -4.60
C ILE A 114 3.79 6.67 -4.73
N TYR A 115 4.64 6.90 -5.72
CA TYR A 115 5.87 6.15 -5.92
C TYR A 115 7.04 6.91 -5.30
N HIS A 116 7.79 6.26 -4.41
CA HIS A 116 8.99 6.84 -3.82
C HIS A 116 10.01 5.79 -3.37
N ASP A 117 11.28 6.21 -3.26
CA ASP A 117 12.37 5.43 -2.67
C ASP A 117 12.56 5.83 -1.21
N VAL A 118 12.65 4.85 -0.31
CA VAL A 118 12.92 5.03 1.12
C VAL A 118 14.31 4.57 1.54
N GLY A 119 15.25 4.50 0.59
CA GLY A 119 16.62 4.02 0.82
C GLY A 119 16.71 2.50 1.01
N LYS A 120 15.59 1.79 0.81
CA LYS A 120 15.48 0.32 0.83
C LYS A 120 14.93 -0.23 -0.48
N GLY A 121 14.93 0.61 -1.52
CA GLY A 121 14.32 0.35 -2.79
C GLY A 121 12.95 1.01 -2.94
N TRP A 122 12.41 0.82 -4.13
CA TRP A 122 11.17 1.41 -4.57
C TRP A 122 9.95 0.81 -3.89
N HIS A 123 9.02 1.66 -3.49
CA HIS A 123 7.71 1.22 -3.01
C HIS A 123 6.58 2.09 -3.55
N LEU A 124 5.36 1.61 -3.37
CA LEU A 124 4.13 2.34 -3.68
C LEU A 124 3.37 2.56 -2.37
N HIS A 125 3.20 3.83 -2.01
CA HIS A 125 2.32 4.26 -0.95
C HIS A 125 0.93 4.52 -1.53
N VAL A 126 -0.04 3.72 -1.15
CA VAL A 126 -1.43 3.82 -1.63
C VAL A 126 -2.29 4.38 -0.51
N GLN A 127 -3.07 5.41 -0.79
CA GLN A 127 -3.86 6.13 0.19
C GLN A 127 -5.21 6.59 -0.34
N VAL A 128 -6.17 6.74 0.57
CA VAL A 128 -7.54 7.22 0.27
C VAL A 128 -7.96 8.30 1.28
N LYS A 129 -8.92 9.16 0.88
CA LYS A 129 -9.46 10.22 1.75
C LYS A 129 -10.69 9.76 2.52
#